data_AF-M0N9Q9-F1
#
_entry.id   AF-M0N9Q9-F1
#
_cell.length_a   1.000
_cell.length_b   1.000
_cell.length_c   1.000
_cell.angle_alpha   90.00
_cell.angle_beta   90.00
_cell.angle_gamma   90.00
#
_symmetry.space_group_name_H-M   'P 1'
#
loop_
_entity.id
_entity.type
_entity.pdbx_description
1 polymer ?
#
loop_
_entity_poly.entity_id
_entity_poly.type
_entity_poly.pdbx_seq_one_letter_code
_entity_poly.pdbx_strand_id
1 'polypeptide(L)'
;MVVNGHGGNVGALREVCADVTRHEEAYAVPFTWFDAIGATEMGHGGPVETAMLRATDPELVHDERIEEASAGASDGWGEWVSGTNLAFDSAEFTDNGAVGDPGEGTIERGEELLEEATAALVTLLDAVDERDRA
;
A
#
# COMPACT_ATOMS: atom_id res chain seq x y z
N MET A 1 0.75 -0.04 17.77
CA MET A 1 0.58 -0.51 16.37
C MET A 1 1.08 0.56 15.43
N VAL A 2 1.67 0.19 14.30
CA VAL A 2 2.13 1.10 13.25
C VAL A 2 1.32 0.81 11.99
N VAL A 3 0.55 1.78 11.50
CA VAL A 3 -0.19 1.68 10.24
C VAL A 3 0.67 2.22 9.11
N ASN A 4 0.88 1.41 8.08
CA ASN A 4 1.79 1.68 6.98
C ASN A 4 1.03 1.75 5.65
N GLY A 5 1.38 2.74 4.83
CA GLY A 5 0.87 2.93 3.48
C GLY A 5 1.92 2.82 2.38
N HIS A 6 3.16 2.40 2.70
CA HIS A 6 4.25 2.38 1.72
C HIS A 6 5.04 1.07 1.74
N GLY A 7 5.17 0.40 0.60
CA GLY A 7 5.83 -0.89 0.47
C GLY A 7 7.31 -0.88 0.91
N GLY A 8 8.04 0.20 0.60
CA GLY A 8 9.44 0.35 0.99
C GLY A 8 9.70 0.32 2.50
N ASN A 9 8.68 0.61 3.32
CA ASN A 9 8.81 0.61 4.78
C ASN A 9 8.62 -0.78 5.39
N VAL A 10 8.06 -1.76 4.67
CA VAL A 10 7.66 -3.05 5.25
C VAL A 10 8.84 -3.76 5.94
N GLY A 11 9.98 -3.86 5.26
CA GLY A 11 11.18 -4.50 5.81
C GLY A 11 11.72 -3.76 7.04
N ALA A 12 11.80 -2.42 6.98
CA ALA A 12 12.29 -1.62 8.10
C ALA A 12 11.35 -1.67 9.31
N LEU A 13 10.04 -1.54 9.09
CA LEU A 13 9.03 -1.59 10.15
C LEU A 13 8.97 -2.96 10.82
N ARG A 14 9.20 -4.04 10.06
CA ARG A 14 9.34 -5.39 10.63
C ARG A 14 10.47 -5.43 11.66
N GLU A 15 11.65 -4.93 11.31
CA GLU A 15 12.81 -4.94 12.22
C GLU A 15 12.59 -4.02 13.42
N VAL A 16 12.08 -2.81 13.22
CA VAL A 16 11.80 -1.85 14.30
C VAL A 16 10.75 -2.38 15.28
N CYS A 17 9.63 -2.92 14.78
CA CYS A 17 8.59 -3.47 15.65
C CYS A 17 9.07 -4.70 16.43
N ALA A 18 9.94 -5.50 15.82
CA ALA A 18 10.54 -6.65 16.47
C ALA A 18 11.53 -6.23 17.56
N ASP A 19 12.31 -5.17 17.32
CA ASP A 19 13.24 -4.60 18.30
C ASP A 19 12.50 -4.05 19.53
N VAL A 20 11.51 -3.18 19.31
CA VAL A 20 10.65 -2.62 20.37
C VAL A 20 9.99 -3.74 21.18
N THR A 21 9.39 -4.71 20.50
CA THR A 21 8.70 -5.83 21.17
C THR A 21 9.65 -6.72 22.00
N ARG A 22 10.94 -6.79 21.67
CA ARG A 22 11.93 -7.60 22.39
C ARG A 22 12.60 -6.88 23.54
N HIS A 23 12.81 -5.58 23.41
CA HIS A 23 13.75 -4.84 24.25
C HIS A 23 13.11 -3.71 25.05
N GLU A 24 11.89 -3.29 24.71
CA GLU A 24 11.17 -2.23 25.40
C GLU A 24 9.98 -2.78 26.19
N GLU A 25 9.44 -1.97 27.10
CA GLU A 25 8.18 -2.28 27.82
C GLU A 25 6.94 -2.19 26.89
N ALA A 26 7.13 -1.86 25.62
CA ALA A 26 6.07 -1.62 24.65
C ALA A 26 5.86 -2.80 23.68
N TYR A 27 4.62 -2.97 23.24
CA TYR A 27 4.25 -3.87 22.15
C TYR A 27 4.07 -3.10 20.84
N ALA A 28 4.83 -3.49 19.81
CA ALA A 28 4.69 -2.96 18.46
C ALA A 28 4.42 -4.07 17.43
N VAL A 29 3.43 -3.82 16.56
CA VAL A 29 3.15 -4.60 15.35
C VAL A 29 2.93 -3.66 14.16
N PRO A 30 3.51 -3.96 13.00
CA PRO A 30 3.23 -3.23 11.76
C PRO A 30 1.99 -3.81 11.08
N PHE A 31 1.18 -2.93 10.50
CA PHE A 31 0.04 -3.24 9.66
C PHE A 31 0.17 -2.46 8.36
N THR A 32 0.24 -3.13 7.23
CA THR A 32 0.22 -2.51 5.90
C THR A 32 -1.16 -2.72 5.29
N TRP A 33 -1.88 -1.64 5.02
CA TRP A 33 -3.31 -1.73 4.70
C TRP A 33 -3.58 -2.53 3.41
N PHE A 34 -2.76 -2.33 2.37
CA PHE A 34 -2.94 -3.00 1.08
C PHE A 34 -2.58 -4.50 1.11
N ASP A 35 -1.76 -4.94 2.07
CA ASP A 35 -1.47 -6.38 2.28
C ASP A 35 -2.63 -7.09 2.99
N ALA A 36 -3.49 -6.33 3.67
CA ALA A 36 -4.59 -6.84 4.48
C ALA A 36 -5.92 -6.97 3.71
N ILE A 37 -5.95 -6.51 2.46
CA ILE A 37 -7.12 -6.51 1.59
C ILE A 37 -6.82 -7.31 0.31
N GLY A 38 -7.86 -7.64 -0.45
CA GLY A 38 -7.74 -8.38 -1.70
C GLY A 38 -7.20 -7.57 -2.87
N ALA A 39 -6.40 -6.52 -2.63
CA ALA A 39 -5.90 -5.62 -3.67
C ALA A 39 -4.94 -6.36 -4.61
N THR A 40 -5.47 -6.78 -5.75
CA THR A 40 -4.66 -7.16 -6.91
C THR A 40 -4.09 -5.89 -7.53
N GLU A 41 -2.91 -6.00 -8.16
CA GLU A 41 -2.29 -4.90 -8.93
C GLU A 41 -1.78 -3.73 -8.08
N MET A 42 -1.31 -4.03 -6.85
CA MET A 42 -0.61 -3.01 -6.07
C MET A 42 0.65 -2.56 -6.83
N GLY A 43 0.70 -1.26 -7.13
CA GLY A 43 1.78 -0.57 -7.80
C GLY A 43 2.13 0.72 -7.05
N HIS A 44 2.32 1.82 -7.79
CA HIS A 44 2.53 3.15 -7.21
C HIS A 44 1.87 4.21 -8.09
N GLY A 45 1.07 5.09 -7.52
CA GLY A 45 0.23 6.02 -8.26
C GLY A 45 -0.72 5.33 -9.24
N GLY A 46 -0.95 4.03 -9.06
CA GLY A 46 -1.77 3.19 -9.95
C GLY A 46 -3.23 3.11 -9.52
N PRO A 47 -3.98 2.08 -9.95
CA PRO A 47 -5.42 1.99 -9.73
C PRO A 47 -5.82 2.02 -8.24
N VAL A 48 -5.11 1.26 -7.41
CA VAL A 48 -5.46 1.06 -5.99
C VAL A 48 -5.28 2.34 -5.17
N GLU A 49 -4.15 3.03 -5.31
CA GLU A 49 -3.89 4.29 -4.58
C GLU A 49 -4.76 5.44 -5.10
N THR A 50 -4.99 5.50 -6.43
CA THR A 50 -5.86 6.51 -7.04
C THR A 50 -7.32 6.33 -6.63
N ALA A 51 -7.83 5.09 -6.59
CA ALA A 51 -9.16 4.78 -6.11
C ALA A 51 -9.35 5.24 -4.65
N MET A 52 -8.41 4.88 -3.77
CA MET A 52 -8.44 5.29 -2.37
C MET A 52 -8.51 6.81 -2.22
N LEU A 53 -7.66 7.56 -2.92
CA LEU A 53 -7.68 9.03 -2.90
C LEU A 53 -8.98 9.61 -3.47
N ARG A 54 -9.51 9.05 -4.55
CA ARG A 54 -10.80 9.46 -5.12
C ARG A 54 -11.96 9.27 -4.13
N ALA A 55 -11.90 8.26 -3.26
CA ALA A 55 -12.91 8.04 -2.23
C ALA A 55 -12.74 8.93 -0.99
N THR A 56 -11.51 9.25 -0.58
CA THR A 56 -11.25 9.99 0.67
C THR A 56 -11.02 11.48 0.49
N ASP A 57 -10.28 11.86 -0.56
CA ASP A 57 -9.79 13.22 -0.80
C ASP A 57 -9.80 13.52 -2.32
N PRO A 58 -10.97 13.45 -2.99
CA PRO A 58 -11.08 13.52 -4.45
C PRO A 58 -10.48 14.80 -5.05
N GLU A 59 -10.48 15.91 -4.31
CA GLU A 59 -9.90 17.18 -4.74
C GLU A 59 -8.37 17.15 -4.91
N LEU A 60 -7.69 16.13 -4.36
CA LEU A 60 -6.26 15.93 -4.54
C LEU A 60 -5.93 15.17 -5.83
N VAL A 61 -6.94 14.59 -6.49
CA VAL A 61 -6.78 13.89 -7.77
C VAL A 61 -7.15 14.84 -8.91
N HIS A 62 -6.15 15.15 -9.73
CA HIS A 62 -6.31 15.97 -10.92
C HIS A 62 -6.74 15.11 -12.11
N ASP A 63 -8.05 14.87 -12.24
CA ASP A 63 -8.62 13.99 -13.28
C ASP A 63 -8.18 14.38 -14.70
N GLU A 64 -7.94 15.67 -14.96
CA GLU A 64 -7.46 16.16 -16.26
C GLU A 64 -6.04 15.70 -16.62
N ARG A 65 -5.28 15.17 -15.64
CA ARG A 65 -3.90 14.68 -15.80
C ARG A 65 -3.79 13.16 -15.77
N ILE A 66 -4.91 12.45 -15.56
CA ILE A 66 -4.90 10.98 -15.47
C ILE A 66 -4.46 10.35 -16.79
N GLU A 67 -4.94 10.84 -17.93
CA GLU A 67 -4.54 10.32 -19.25
C GLU A 67 -3.03 10.45 -19.48
N GLU A 68 -2.42 11.57 -19.06
CA GLU A 68 -0.97 11.77 -19.12
C GLU A 68 -0.22 10.80 -18.18
N ALA A 69 -0.72 10.60 -16.96
CA ALA A 69 -0.13 9.69 -16.00
C ALA A 69 -0.19 8.23 -16.47
N SER A 70 -1.34 7.79 -17.00
CA SER A 70 -1.53 6.45 -17.57
C SER A 70 -0.62 6.18 -18.76
N ALA A 71 -0.46 7.16 -19.67
CA ALA A 71 0.37 7.00 -20.86
C ALA A 71 1.87 6.81 -20.54
N GLY A 72 2.34 7.33 -19.40
CA GLY A 72 3.73 7.18 -18.94
C GLY A 72 3.93 6.12 -17.85
N ALA A 73 2.87 5.41 -17.44
CA ALA A 73 2.94 4.42 -16.38
C ALA A 73 3.61 3.14 -16.86
N SER A 74 4.29 2.46 -15.94
CA SER A 74 4.73 1.08 -16.16
C SER A 74 3.56 0.10 -15.99
N ASP A 75 3.52 -0.96 -16.80
CA ASP A 75 2.56 -2.05 -16.64
C ASP A 75 2.78 -2.85 -15.33
N GLY A 76 3.99 -2.80 -14.77
CA GLY A 76 4.34 -3.61 -13.60
C GLY A 76 5.61 -3.19 -12.90
N TRP A 77 5.80 -3.76 -11.70
CA TRP A 77 6.92 -3.42 -10.83
C TRP A 77 8.19 -4.16 -11.25
N GLY A 78 8.99 -3.57 -12.13
CA GLY A 78 10.29 -4.13 -12.54
C GLY A 78 10.21 -5.43 -13.36
N GLU A 79 11.31 -6.19 -13.37
CA GLU A 79 11.50 -7.41 -14.16
C GLU A 79 11.81 -8.59 -13.24
N TRP A 80 10.93 -9.60 -13.16
CA TRP A 80 11.07 -10.67 -12.17
C TRP A 80 11.59 -11.98 -12.76
N VAL A 81 12.67 -12.50 -12.18
CA VAL A 81 13.18 -13.86 -12.43
C VAL A 81 13.32 -14.60 -11.10
N SER A 82 12.64 -15.75 -10.97
CA SER A 82 12.69 -16.60 -9.77
C SER A 82 12.42 -15.85 -8.45
N GLY A 83 11.48 -14.90 -8.46
CA GLY A 83 11.14 -14.08 -7.28
C GLY A 83 12.16 -13.01 -6.93
N THR A 84 13.09 -12.69 -7.84
CA THR A 84 14.03 -11.58 -7.73
C THR A 84 13.73 -10.54 -8.79
N ASN A 85 13.60 -9.28 -8.37
CA ASN A 85 13.48 -8.16 -9.30
C ASN A 85 14.87 -7.79 -9.86
N LEU A 86 15.04 -7.89 -11.16
CA LEU A 86 16.26 -7.54 -11.90
C LEU A 86 16.33 -6.05 -12.22
N ALA A 87 15.19 -5.42 -12.53
CA ALA A 87 15.05 -3.96 -12.63
C ALA A 87 14.74 -3.41 -11.23
N PHE A 88 15.75 -3.47 -10.36
CA PHE A 88 15.57 -3.23 -8.93
C PHE A 88 15.23 -1.77 -8.62
N ASP A 89 15.87 -0.83 -9.32
CA ASP A 89 15.61 0.59 -9.16
C ASP A 89 14.40 1.02 -10.01
N SER A 90 13.50 1.82 -9.43
CA SER A 90 12.33 2.34 -10.15
C SER A 90 12.70 3.12 -11.42
N ALA A 91 13.87 3.77 -11.44
CA ALA A 91 14.35 4.47 -12.63
C ALA A 91 14.59 3.54 -13.84
N GLU A 92 14.66 2.22 -13.64
CA GLU A 92 14.83 1.24 -14.72
C GLU A 92 13.50 0.80 -15.35
N PHE A 93 12.37 1.00 -14.67
CA PHE A 93 11.08 0.47 -15.11
C PHE A 93 9.93 1.48 -15.14
N THR A 94 10.06 2.68 -14.57
CA THR A 94 9.02 3.72 -14.67
C THR A 94 9.64 5.10 -14.95
N ASP A 95 9.11 5.78 -15.97
CA ASP A 95 9.57 7.11 -16.39
C ASP A 95 8.92 8.23 -15.57
N ASN A 96 7.62 8.13 -15.30
CA ASN A 96 6.85 9.14 -14.57
C ASN A 96 6.60 8.77 -13.09
N GLY A 97 7.06 7.59 -12.66
CA GLY A 97 6.88 7.07 -11.30
C GLY A 97 5.61 6.24 -11.10
N ALA A 98 4.64 6.29 -12.03
CA ALA A 98 3.43 5.50 -11.95
C ALA A 98 3.69 4.04 -12.37
N VAL A 99 3.04 3.12 -11.67
CA VAL A 99 3.04 1.68 -11.94
C VAL A 99 1.60 1.18 -11.80
N GLY A 100 1.05 0.68 -12.90
CA GLY A 100 -0.39 0.43 -13.09
C GLY A 100 -1.14 1.67 -13.58
N ASP A 101 -2.30 1.46 -14.21
CA ASP A 101 -3.10 2.53 -14.80
C ASP A 101 -3.97 3.26 -13.73
N PRO A 102 -3.67 4.53 -13.36
CA PRO A 102 -4.52 5.29 -12.43
C PRO A 102 -5.95 5.51 -12.93
N GLY A 103 -6.19 5.41 -14.25
CA GLY A 103 -7.51 5.51 -14.87
C GLY A 103 -8.49 4.44 -14.37
N GLU A 104 -7.99 3.27 -13.97
CA GLU A 104 -8.80 2.15 -13.47
C GLU A 104 -9.19 2.29 -11.98
N GLY A 105 -8.69 3.34 -11.30
CA GLY A 105 -8.97 3.58 -9.89
C GLY A 105 -10.26 4.36 -9.67
N THR A 106 -11.45 3.76 -9.74
CA THR A 106 -12.71 4.50 -9.56
C THR A 106 -13.01 4.87 -8.10
N ILE A 107 -13.96 5.79 -7.89
CA ILE A 107 -14.44 6.15 -6.54
C ILE A 107 -15.05 4.93 -5.84
N GLU A 108 -15.88 4.16 -6.56
CA GLU A 108 -16.57 2.99 -6.01
C GLU A 108 -15.57 1.93 -5.52
N ARG A 109 -14.52 1.67 -6.32
CA ARG A 109 -13.42 0.79 -5.91
C ARG A 109 -12.73 1.33 -4.66
N GLY A 110 -12.56 2.65 -4.56
CA GLY A 110 -11.97 3.30 -3.39
C GLY A 110 -12.78 3.11 -2.12
N GLU A 111 -14.11 3.24 -2.22
CA GLU A 111 -15.04 3.01 -1.11
C GLU A 111 -14.98 1.55 -0.62
N GLU A 112 -14.95 0.58 -1.56
CA GLU A 112 -14.77 -0.84 -1.24
C GLU A 112 -13.44 -1.11 -0.53
N LEU A 113 -12.33 -0.59 -1.08
CA LEU A 113 -10.99 -0.74 -0.48
C LEU A 113 -10.92 -0.11 0.92
N LEU A 114 -11.56 1.04 1.13
CA LEU A 114 -11.60 1.72 2.42
C LEU A 114 -12.38 0.90 3.44
N GLU A 115 -13.52 0.33 3.07
CA GLU A 115 -14.30 -0.55 3.95
C GLU A 115 -13.51 -1.81 4.33
N GLU A 116 -12.90 -2.48 3.35
CA GLU A 116 -12.08 -3.68 3.59
C GLU A 116 -10.89 -3.38 4.50
N ALA A 117 -10.14 -2.31 4.23
CA ALA A 117 -8.97 -1.92 5.01
C ALA A 117 -9.36 -1.53 6.44
N THR A 118 -10.49 -0.83 6.60
CA THR A 118 -11.04 -0.46 7.91
C THR A 118 -11.43 -1.70 8.70
N ALA A 119 -12.18 -2.63 8.08
CA ALA A 119 -12.60 -3.87 8.73
C ALA A 119 -11.40 -4.73 9.17
N ALA A 120 -10.37 -4.84 8.32
CA ALA A 120 -9.14 -5.56 8.64
C ALA A 120 -8.39 -4.90 9.82
N LEU A 121 -8.30 -3.57 9.82
CA LEU A 121 -7.63 -2.83 10.89
C LEU A 121 -8.37 -2.95 12.23
N VAL A 122 -9.70 -2.83 12.23
CA VAL A 122 -10.53 -3.01 13.43
C VAL A 122 -10.35 -4.43 13.99
N THR A 123 -10.42 -5.45 13.13
CA THR A 123 -10.18 -6.85 13.54
C THR A 123 -8.80 -7.01 14.20
N LEU A 124 -7.76 -6.39 13.65
CA LEU A 124 -6.43 -6.44 14.24
C LEU A 124 -6.34 -5.69 15.57
N LEU A 125 -6.99 -4.53 15.69
CA LEU A 125 -7.05 -3.75 16.92
C LEU A 125 -7.71 -4.53 18.05
N ASP A 126 -8.86 -5.17 17.79
CA ASP A 126 -9.55 -6.03 18.76
C ASP A 126 -8.63 -7.18 19.20
N ALA A 127 -7.98 -7.85 18.25
CA ALA A 127 -7.03 -8.93 18.54
C ALA A 127 -5.77 -8.46 19.30
N VAL A 128 -5.39 -7.18 19.19
CA VAL A 128 -4.29 -6.58 19.96
C VAL A 128 -4.74 -6.24 21.37
N ASP A 129 -5.96 -5.71 21.55
CA ASP A 129 -6.54 -5.35 22.85
C ASP A 129 -6.78 -6.57 23.73
N GLU A 130 -7.32 -7.66 23.15
CA GLU A 130 -7.61 -8.90 23.86
C GLU A 130 -6.37 -9.76 24.18
N ARG A 131 -5.20 -9.38 23.65
CA ARG A 131 -3.99 -10.20 23.76
C ARG A 131 -3.27 -9.99 25.08
N ASP A 132 -3.40 -10.96 25.98
CA ASP A 132 -2.52 -11.05 27.16
C ASP A 132 -1.08 -11.39 26.75
N ARG A 133 -0.14 -10.55 27.18
CA ARG A 133 1.31 -10.78 27.05
C ARG A 133 1.86 -11.17 28.41
N ALA A 134 2.37 -12.40 28.51
CA ALA A 134 3.00 -12.96 29.70
C ALA A 134 4.39 -12.36 29.95
#